data_AF-F5LCQ5-F1
#
_entry.id   AF-F5LCQ5-F1
#
_cell.length_a   1.000
_cell.length_b   1.000
_cell.length_c   1.000
_cell.angle_alpha   90.00
_cell.angle_beta   90.00
_cell.angle_gamma   90.00
#
_symmetry.space_group_name_H-M   'P 1'
#
loop_
_entity.id
_entity.type
_entity.pdbx_description
1 polymer ?
#
loop_
_entity_poly.entity_id
_entity_poly.type
_entity_poly.pdbx_seq_one_letter_code
_entity_poly.pdbx_strand_id
1 'polypeptide(L)'
;TEALSGILKTDEGASRPGEFGIGLNPHIRQPMRSLLFDEKMAGSIHLALGQAYEMADNGNTSGIHWDLVLCQLEAYGGGELYFDDILIRKNGYFVMPELEPLNP
;
A
#
# COMPACT_ATOMS: atom_id res chain seq x y z
N THR A 1 -17.52 13.59 1.89
CA THR A 1 -17.44 12.67 0.72
C THR A 1 -17.19 13.41 -0.58
N GLU A 2 -17.68 14.65 -0.75
CA GLU A 2 -17.48 15.43 -1.98
C GLU A 2 -16.02 15.66 -2.38
N ALA A 3 -15.14 15.97 -1.43
CA ALA A 3 -13.71 16.17 -1.72
C ALA A 3 -13.04 14.92 -2.30
N LEU A 4 -13.30 13.75 -1.71
CA LEU A 4 -12.82 12.46 -2.21
C LEU A 4 -13.36 12.20 -3.62
N SER A 5 -14.68 12.38 -3.82
CA SER A 5 -15.30 12.23 -5.12
C SER A 5 -14.73 13.17 -6.17
N GLY A 6 -14.28 14.37 -5.78
CA GLY A 6 -13.61 15.31 -6.67
C GLY A 6 -12.26 14.78 -7.18
N ILE A 7 -11.43 14.26 -6.26
CA ILE A 7 -10.12 13.66 -6.60
C ILE A 7 -10.30 12.44 -7.52
N LEU A 8 -11.22 11.54 -7.18
CA LEU A 8 -11.45 10.32 -7.96
C LEU A 8 -12.10 10.57 -9.33
N LYS A 9 -12.54 11.82 -9.60
CA LYS A 9 -13.11 12.26 -10.88
C LYS A 9 -12.17 13.16 -11.68
N THR A 10 -10.92 13.33 -11.25
CA THR A 10 -9.95 14.17 -11.98
C THR A 10 -9.82 13.76 -13.44
N ASP A 11 -9.77 12.45 -13.71
CA ASP A 11 -9.75 11.84 -15.05
C ASP A 11 -10.13 10.36 -14.99
N GLU A 12 -10.07 9.66 -16.13
CA GLU A 12 -10.41 8.23 -16.22
C GLU A 12 -9.50 7.33 -15.37
N GLY A 13 -8.22 7.69 -15.24
CA GLY A 13 -7.22 6.92 -14.49
C GLY A 13 -7.24 7.17 -12.99
N ALA A 14 -7.80 8.29 -12.54
CA ALA A 14 -7.78 8.76 -11.14
C ALA A 14 -8.42 7.79 -10.12
N SER A 15 -9.29 6.88 -10.58
CA SER A 15 -9.94 5.88 -9.73
C SER A 15 -9.42 4.45 -9.96
N ARG A 16 -8.33 4.31 -10.72
CA ARG A 16 -7.69 3.03 -11.02
C ARG A 16 -6.34 2.90 -10.30
N PRO A 17 -5.91 1.69 -9.92
CA PRO A 17 -4.60 1.49 -9.31
C PRO A 17 -3.44 1.85 -10.25
N GLY A 18 -2.51 2.67 -9.78
CA GLY A 18 -1.22 2.96 -10.42
C GLY A 18 -0.05 2.23 -9.77
N GLU A 19 -0.16 1.92 -8.47
CA GLU A 19 0.90 1.23 -7.73
C GLU A 19 0.30 0.40 -6.59
N PHE A 20 0.95 -0.71 -6.29
CA PHE A 20 0.80 -1.46 -5.05
C PHE A 20 2.17 -1.67 -4.42
N GLY A 21 2.30 -1.35 -3.13
CA GLY A 21 3.55 -1.52 -2.41
C GLY A 21 3.36 -2.07 -0.99
N ILE A 22 4.46 -2.63 -0.48
CA ILE A 22 4.52 -3.26 0.83
C ILE A 22 5.60 -2.56 1.66
N GLY A 23 5.23 -2.03 2.81
CA GLY A 23 6.16 -1.40 3.75
C GLY A 23 6.98 -2.45 4.52
N LEU A 24 8.30 -2.27 4.54
CA LEU A 24 9.28 -3.23 5.08
C LEU A 24 10.29 -2.58 6.04
N ASN A 25 10.19 -1.29 6.34
CA ASN A 25 11.15 -0.62 7.22
C ASN A 25 10.93 -1.04 8.68
N PRO A 26 11.85 -1.80 9.31
CA PRO A 26 11.63 -2.39 10.62
C PRO A 26 11.67 -1.36 11.77
N HIS A 27 12.20 -0.17 11.50
CA HIS A 27 12.36 0.90 12.49
C HIS A 27 11.12 1.79 12.61
N ILE A 28 10.19 1.71 11.67
CA ILE A 28 8.92 2.43 11.71
C ILE A 28 7.87 1.38 12.07
N ARG A 29 7.27 1.50 13.25
CA ARG A 29 6.29 0.52 13.78
C ARG A 29 4.99 1.16 14.26
N GLN A 30 4.85 2.46 14.05
CA GLN A 30 3.68 3.26 14.41
C GLN A 30 3.47 4.33 13.33
N PRO A 31 2.22 4.68 12.99
CA PRO A 31 1.95 5.73 12.03
C PRO A 31 2.56 7.07 12.46
N MET A 32 3.35 7.65 11.56
CA MET A 32 4.06 8.92 11.70
C MET A 32 3.20 10.10 11.25
N ARG A 33 2.01 9.84 10.65
CA ARG A 33 1.14 10.85 10.01
C ARG A 33 1.87 11.61 8.92
N SER A 34 2.71 10.89 8.19
CA SER A 34 3.52 11.40 7.11
C SER A 34 3.61 10.29 6.09
N LEU A 35 3.04 10.55 4.91
CA LEU A 35 2.91 9.57 3.85
C LEU A 35 4.24 8.89 3.53
N LEU A 36 5.31 9.68 3.39
CA LEU A 36 6.67 9.22 3.11
C LEU A 36 7.18 8.14 4.08
N PHE A 37 6.79 8.22 5.35
CA PHE A 37 7.20 7.23 6.36
C PHE A 37 6.19 6.09 6.48
N ASP A 38 4.90 6.42 6.42
CA ASP A 38 3.82 5.47 6.64
C ASP A 38 3.78 4.40 5.54
N GLU A 39 4.04 4.77 4.27
CA GLU A 39 4.12 3.82 3.15
C GLU A 39 5.29 2.83 3.29
N LYS A 40 6.36 3.23 4.01
CA LYS A 40 7.54 2.38 4.20
C LYS A 40 7.47 1.55 5.48
N MET A 41 6.51 1.80 6.36
CA MET A 41 6.38 1.17 7.68
C MET A 41 6.29 -0.36 7.63
N ALA A 42 7.01 -1.07 8.49
CA ALA A 42 6.86 -2.52 8.59
C ALA A 42 5.40 -2.90 8.91
N GLY A 43 4.84 -3.81 8.11
CA GLY A 43 3.46 -4.25 8.26
C GLY A 43 2.42 -3.32 7.62
N SER A 44 2.82 -2.27 6.90
CA SER A 44 1.90 -1.51 6.04
C SER A 44 1.84 -2.08 4.63
N ILE A 45 0.74 -1.79 3.93
CA ILE A 45 0.68 -1.79 2.46
C ILE A 45 0.26 -0.38 2.02
N HIS A 46 0.57 -0.03 0.79
CA HIS A 46 -0.05 1.13 0.15
C HIS A 46 -0.56 0.78 -1.25
N LEU A 47 -1.61 1.48 -1.64
CA LEU A 47 -2.18 1.46 -2.98
C LEU A 47 -2.25 2.89 -3.47
N ALA A 48 -1.55 3.20 -4.57
CA ALA A 48 -1.68 4.48 -5.23
C ALA A 48 -2.79 4.41 -6.27
N LEU A 49 -3.69 5.39 -6.26
CA LEU A 49 -4.67 5.60 -7.32
C LEU A 49 -4.13 6.63 -8.33
N GLY A 50 -4.38 6.41 -9.61
CA GLY A 50 -3.90 7.26 -10.70
C GLY A 50 -2.60 6.78 -11.34
N GLN A 51 -1.74 7.71 -11.70
CA GLN A 51 -0.59 7.54 -12.58
C GLN A 51 0.33 6.39 -12.12
N ALA A 52 0.58 5.43 -12.99
CA ALA A 52 1.63 4.45 -12.78
C ALA A 52 3.02 5.08 -13.00
N TYR A 53 4.03 4.60 -12.27
CA TYR A 53 5.41 5.00 -12.53
C TYR A 53 5.93 4.38 -13.83
N GLU A 54 6.72 5.12 -14.60
CA GLU A 54 7.30 4.64 -15.87
C GLU A 54 8.12 3.35 -15.71
N MET A 55 8.79 3.19 -14.56
CA MET A 55 9.60 1.99 -14.26
C MET A 55 8.78 0.75 -13.89
N ALA A 56 7.51 0.91 -13.57
CA ALA A 56 6.58 -0.13 -13.18
C ALA A 56 5.22 0.09 -13.86
N ASP A 57 5.26 0.42 -15.15
CA ASP A 57 4.09 0.82 -15.91
C ASP A 57 3.07 -0.33 -16.00
N ASN A 58 1.82 -0.02 -15.68
CA ASN A 58 0.68 -0.93 -15.81
C ASN A 58 -0.36 -0.43 -16.82
N GLY A 59 -0.05 0.65 -17.55
CA GLY A 59 -0.91 1.32 -18.53
C GLY A 59 -1.85 2.38 -17.93
N ASN A 60 -1.90 2.56 -16.61
CA ASN A 60 -2.75 3.57 -16.00
C ASN A 60 -2.10 4.97 -16.10
N THR A 61 -2.77 5.87 -16.81
CA THR A 61 -2.34 7.26 -16.99
C THR A 61 -3.33 8.21 -16.31
N SER A 62 -2.85 9.15 -15.49
CA SER A 62 -3.69 10.09 -14.74
C SER A 62 -2.92 11.35 -14.36
N GLY A 63 -3.64 12.44 -14.10
CA GLY A 63 -3.09 13.68 -13.55
C GLY A 63 -2.83 13.64 -12.04
N ILE A 64 -3.19 12.55 -11.36
CA ILE A 64 -2.91 12.33 -9.93
C ILE A 64 -2.12 11.06 -9.72
N HIS A 65 -1.38 11.00 -8.62
CA HIS A 65 -0.85 9.78 -8.02
C HIS A 65 -1.11 9.92 -6.52
N TRP A 66 -2.09 9.19 -6.00
CA TRP A 66 -2.58 9.40 -4.65
C TRP A 66 -2.49 8.13 -3.81
N ASP A 67 -1.53 8.13 -2.89
CA ASP A 67 -1.24 7.01 -2.01
C ASP A 67 -2.22 6.90 -0.85
N LEU A 68 -2.70 5.68 -0.65
CA LEU A 68 -3.53 5.27 0.48
C LEU A 68 -2.79 4.17 1.24
N VAL A 69 -2.44 4.44 2.50
CA VAL A 69 -1.70 3.52 3.35
C VAL A 69 -2.63 2.78 4.30
N LEU A 70 -2.48 1.46 4.37
CA LEU A 70 -3.15 0.59 5.33
C LEU A 70 -2.12 -0.06 6.25
N CYS A 71 -2.23 0.18 7.55
CA CYS A 71 -1.49 -0.57 8.56
C CYS A 71 -2.17 -1.91 8.82
N GLN A 72 -1.46 -3.03 8.59
CA GLN A 72 -1.97 -4.37 8.87
C GLN A 72 -1.46 -4.94 10.20
N LEU A 73 -0.77 -4.16 11.04
CA LEU A 73 -0.35 -4.62 12.37
C LEU A 73 -1.59 -4.85 13.27
N GLU A 74 -1.54 -5.89 14.10
CA GLU A 74 -2.66 -6.30 14.96
C GLU A 74 -3.18 -5.15 15.85
N ALA A 75 -2.29 -4.32 16.39
CA ALA A 75 -2.64 -3.16 17.22
C ALA A 75 -3.52 -2.12 16.50
N TYR A 76 -3.58 -2.15 15.17
CA TYR A 76 -4.36 -1.25 14.33
C TYR A 76 -5.52 -1.95 13.60
N GLY A 77 -5.85 -3.18 13.99
CA GLY A 77 -6.95 -3.97 13.41
C GLY A 77 -6.48 -5.21 12.64
N GLY A 78 -5.18 -5.38 12.42
CA GLY A 78 -4.63 -6.54 11.75
C GLY A 78 -4.92 -6.57 10.25
N GLY A 79 -4.77 -7.74 9.64
CA GLY A 79 -5.09 -7.95 8.24
C GLY A 79 -4.37 -9.16 7.66
N GLU A 80 -4.80 -9.54 6.46
CA GLU A 80 -4.20 -10.64 5.72
C GLU A 80 -3.85 -10.14 4.31
N LEU A 81 -2.75 -10.64 3.75
CA LEU A 81 -2.32 -10.38 2.39
C LEU A 81 -2.16 -11.73 1.69
N TYR A 82 -2.85 -11.86 0.56
CA TYR A 82 -2.85 -13.06 -0.27
C TYR A 82 -2.31 -12.74 -1.65
N PHE A 83 -1.44 -13.60 -2.17
CA PHE A 83 -1.04 -13.61 -3.58
C PHE A 83 -1.47 -14.94 -4.18
N ASP A 84 -2.25 -14.91 -5.27
CA ASP A 84 -2.75 -16.11 -5.96
C ASP A 84 -3.37 -17.14 -5.00
N ASP A 85 -4.26 -16.66 -4.12
CA ASP A 85 -4.94 -17.43 -3.06
C ASP A 85 -4.03 -18.01 -1.95
N ILE A 86 -2.74 -17.67 -1.95
CA ILE A 86 -1.77 -18.07 -0.92
C ILE A 86 -1.61 -16.95 0.10
N LEU A 87 -1.87 -17.25 1.38
CA LEU A 87 -1.63 -16.32 2.48
C LEU A 87 -0.12 -16.09 2.63
N ILE A 88 0.35 -14.89 2.31
CA ILE A 88 1.76 -14.53 2.44
C ILE A 88 2.07 -13.68 3.66
N ARG A 89 1.09 -12.90 4.17
CA ARG A 89 1.26 -12.02 5.33
C ARG A 89 0.04 -12.06 6.23
N LYS A 90 0.23 -12.17 7.55
CA LYS A 90 -0.83 -12.06 8.55
C LYS A 90 -0.42 -11.09 9.65
N ASN A 91 -1.31 -10.16 9.96
CA ASN A 91 -1.12 -9.12 10.97
C ASN A 91 0.21 -8.34 10.83
N GLY A 92 0.61 -8.09 9.57
CA GLY A 92 1.83 -7.36 9.23
C GLY A 92 3.11 -8.18 9.16
N TYR A 93 3.06 -9.49 9.45
CA TYR A 93 4.22 -10.40 9.39
C TYR A 93 4.07 -11.44 8.29
N PHE A 94 5.13 -11.66 7.51
CA PHE A 94 5.19 -12.72 6.51
C PHE A 94 5.15 -14.09 7.19
N VAL A 95 4.35 -15.00 6.63
CA VAL A 95 4.14 -16.35 7.18
C VAL A 95 4.84 -17.45 6.38
N MET A 96 5.37 -17.09 5.21
CA MET A 96 6.13 -18.01 4.34
C MET A 96 7.59 -18.05 4.79
N PRO A 97 8.21 -19.24 4.93
CA PRO A 97 9.61 -19.37 5.34
C PRO A 97 10.58 -18.58 4.45
N GLU A 98 10.30 -18.49 3.15
CA GLU A 98 11.16 -17.79 2.19
C GLU A 98 11.09 -16.26 2.34
N LEU A 99 10.02 -15.74 2.95
CA LEU A 99 9.78 -14.31 3.16
C LEU A 99 10.02 -13.88 4.60
N GLU A 100 10.27 -14.82 5.51
CA GLU A 100 10.58 -14.56 6.92
C GLU A 100 11.71 -13.52 7.11
N PRO A 101 12.79 -13.49 6.31
CA PRO A 101 13.83 -12.47 6.43
C PRO A 101 13.37 -11.02 6.18
N LEU A 102 12.16 -10.81 5.61
CA LEU A 102 11.57 -9.48 5.40
C LEU A 102 10.77 -9.00 6.62
N ASN A 103 10.60 -9.83 7.64
CA ASN A 103 9.99 -9.43 8.90
C ASN A 103 10.96 -8.54 9.72
N PRO A 104 10.41 -7.62 10.52
CA PRO A 104 11.20 -6.71 11.36
C PRO A 104 11.80 -7.37 12.61
#